data_AF-A0A5B7H3T9-F1
#
_entry.id   AF-A0A5B7H3T9-F1
#
_cell.length_a   1.000
_cell.length_b   1.000
_cell.length_c   1.000
_cell.angle_alpha   90.00
_cell.angle_beta   90.00
_cell.angle_gamma   90.00
#
_symmetry.space_group_name_H-M   'P 1'
#
loop_
_entity.id
_entity.type
_entity.pdbx_description
1 polymer ?
#
loop_
_entity_poly.entity_id
_entity_poly.type
_entity_poly.pdbx_seq_one_letter_code
_entity_poly.pdbx_strand_id
1 'polypeptide(L)'
;MYAMQFFDSLGLTINVDKYCLVPSYEIEFLGVFLNYRDMIATLPCCRKEQIKVQGWSLLRSEVTLTDLASFIGLAVASDPAVDLAPIRYKYLEIEKNRELHRSHGN
;
A
#
# COMPACT_ATOMS: atom_id res chain seq x y z
N MET A 1 11.95 -1.64 22.31
CA MET A 1 11.35 -2.11 23.58
C MET A 1 10.56 -1.01 24.28
N TYR A 2 11.06 0.24 24.36
CA TYR A 2 10.37 1.36 25.03
C TYR A 2 8.96 1.69 24.49
N ALA A 3 8.74 1.65 23.18
CA ALA A 3 7.43 1.96 22.60
C ALA A 3 6.35 0.95 22.98
N MET A 4 6.68 -0.35 23.05
CA MET A 4 5.71 -1.39 23.41
C MET A 4 5.22 -1.22 24.84
N GLN A 5 6.15 -1.01 25.77
CA GLN A 5 5.83 -0.78 27.18
C GLN A 5 5.02 0.51 27.39
N PHE A 6 5.26 1.54 26.57
CA PHE A 6 4.47 2.77 26.58
C PHE A 6 3.05 2.55 26.07
N PHE A 7 2.88 1.79 24.99
CA PHE A 7 1.53 1.48 24.51
C PHE A 7 0.77 0.59 25.50
N ASP A 8 1.44 -0.39 26.11
CA ASP A 8 0.84 -1.20 27.18
C ASP A 8 0.46 -0.36 28.40
N SER A 9 1.26 0.65 28.78
CA SER A 9 0.93 1.55 29.90
C SER A 9 -0.27 2.46 29.61
N LEU A 10 -0.56 2.70 28.33
CA LEU A 10 -1.77 3.38 27.87
C LEU A 10 -2.97 2.42 27.70
N GLY A 11 -2.80 1.12 27.95
CA GLY A 11 -3.83 0.10 27.73
C GLY A 11 -4.00 -0.31 26.26
N LEU A 12 -3.03 0.03 25.40
CA LEU A 12 -3.00 -0.35 23.98
C LEU A 12 -2.11 -1.60 23.81
N THR A 13 -2.71 -2.78 23.88
CA THR A 13 -1.96 -4.04 23.69
C THR A 13 -1.59 -4.25 22.23
N ILE A 14 -0.28 -4.41 21.98
CA ILE A 14 0.27 -4.66 20.66
C ILE A 14 0.27 -6.15 20.36
N ASN A 15 -0.34 -6.56 19.25
CA ASN A 15 -0.25 -7.93 18.75
C ASN A 15 1.08 -8.15 18.02
N VAL A 16 2.10 -8.59 18.75
CA VAL A 16 3.48 -8.74 18.26
C VAL A 16 3.59 -9.62 17.01
N ASP A 17 2.77 -10.68 16.90
CA ASP A 17 2.79 -11.61 15.77
C ASP A 17 2.39 -10.96 14.43
N LYS A 18 1.67 -9.83 14.48
CA LYS A 18 1.26 -9.06 13.30
C LYS A 18 2.27 -7.99 12.90
N TYR A 19 3.32 -7.74 13.68
CA TYR A 19 4.30 -6.70 13.37
C TYR A 19 5.54 -7.25 12.68
N CYS A 20 6.01 -6.53 11.66
CA CYS A 20 7.34 -6.72 11.10
C CYS A 20 8.36 -5.96 11.97
N LEU A 21 8.93 -6.63 12.97
CA LEU A 21 9.98 -6.04 13.84
C LEU A 21 11.36 -6.04 13.20
N VAL A 22 11.52 -6.78 12.10
CA VAL A 22 12.74 -6.80 11.30
C VAL A 22 12.58 -5.78 10.19
N PRO A 23 13.55 -4.88 9.97
CA PRO A 23 13.51 -3.97 8.83
C PRO A 23 13.32 -4.75 7.52
N SER A 24 12.22 -4.46 6.82
CA SER A 24 11.90 -5.03 5.50
C SER A 24 11.79 -3.90 4.49
N TYR A 25 12.20 -4.15 3.26
CA TYR A 25 11.99 -3.24 2.13
C TYR A 25 10.60 -3.38 1.52
N GLU A 26 9.82 -4.34 1.99
CA GLU A 26 8.50 -4.66 1.47
C GLU A 26 7.50 -4.79 2.63
N ILE A 27 6.35 -4.12 2.50
CA ILE A 27 5.28 -4.17 3.50
C ILE A 27 3.91 -3.99 2.84
N GLU A 28 2.93 -4.76 3.30
CA GLU A 28 1.53 -4.47 3.02
C GLU A 28 0.98 -3.53 4.10
N PHE A 29 0.49 -2.36 3.68
CA PHE A 29 -0.05 -1.33 4.56
C PHE A 29 -1.29 -0.70 3.93
N LEU A 30 -2.39 -0.67 4.69
CA LEU A 30 -3.68 -0.10 4.26
C LEU A 30 -4.17 -0.63 2.89
N GLY A 31 -3.96 -1.93 2.62
CA GLY A 31 -4.40 -2.57 1.38
C GLY A 31 -3.51 -2.29 0.16
N VAL A 32 -2.32 -1.72 0.38
CA VAL A 32 -1.32 -1.43 -0.65
C VAL A 32 -0.01 -2.13 -0.29
N PHE A 33 0.64 -2.71 -1.29
CA PHE A 33 1.98 -3.27 -1.16
C PHE A 33 3.00 -2.20 -1.51
N LEU A 34 3.85 -1.85 -0.53
CA LEU A 34 4.90 -0.86 -0.67
C LEU A 34 6.23 -1.58 -0.83
N ASN A 35 6.97 -1.21 -1.88
CA ASN A 35 8.37 -1.59 -2.05
C ASN A 35 9.24 -0.33 -1.94
N TYR A 36 10.03 -0.25 -0.89
CA TYR A 36 10.91 0.88 -0.59
C TYR A 36 12.19 0.90 -1.42
N ARG A 37 12.58 -0.23 -2.03
CA ARG A 37 13.76 -0.28 -2.90
C ARG A 37 13.44 0.37 -4.24
N ASP A 38 12.31 0.00 -4.82
CA ASP A 38 11.87 0.46 -6.14
C ASP A 38 11.03 1.74 -6.05
N MET A 39 10.64 2.13 -4.83
CA MET A 39 9.82 3.31 -4.55
C MET A 39 8.43 3.25 -5.22
N ILE A 40 7.89 2.04 -5.28
CA ILE A 40 6.63 1.72 -5.93
C ILE A 40 5.61 1.30 -4.88
N ALA A 41 4.39 1.80 -5.05
CA ALA A 41 3.21 1.23 -4.42
C ALA A 41 2.43 0.42 -5.46
N THR A 42 2.04 -0.81 -5.12
CA THR A 42 1.18 -1.63 -5.99
C THR A 42 0.08 -2.30 -5.19
N LEU A 43 -0.91 -2.87 -5.88
CA LEU A 43 -1.87 -3.76 -5.24
C LEU A 43 -1.19 -5.03 -4.70
N PRO A 44 -1.62 -5.52 -3.52
CA PRO A 44 -1.25 -6.85 -3.05
C PRO A 44 -1.55 -7.94 -4.08
N CYS A 45 -0.74 -9.00 -4.12
CA CYS A 45 -0.88 -10.08 -5.10
C CYS A 45 -2.28 -10.73 -5.05
N CYS A 46 -2.79 -11.00 -3.85
CA CYS A 46 -4.12 -11.56 -3.65
C CYS A 46 -5.22 -10.68 -4.29
N ARG A 47 -5.08 -9.36 -4.23
CA ARG A 47 -6.05 -8.41 -4.78
C ARG A 47 -5.98 -8.36 -6.31
N LYS A 48 -4.77 -8.38 -6.87
CA LYS A 48 -4.54 -8.50 -8.33
C LYS A 48 -5.19 -9.77 -8.88
N GLU A 49 -5.05 -10.88 -8.17
CA GLU A 49 -5.67 -12.16 -8.55
C GLU A 49 -7.19 -12.12 -8.46
N GLN A 50 -7.76 -11.56 -7.39
CA GLN A 50 -9.20 -11.39 -7.24
C GLN A 50 -9.81 -10.58 -8.39
N ILE A 51 -9.18 -9.46 -8.77
CA ILE A 51 -9.62 -8.63 -9.91
C ILE A 51 -9.60 -9.45 -11.20
N LYS A 52 -8.53 -10.21 -11.46
CA LYS A 52 -8.43 -11.05 -12.66
C LYS A 52 -9.53 -12.11 -12.67
N VAL A 53 -9.71 -12.85 -11.58
CA VAL A 53 -10.70 -13.93 -11.49
C VAL A 53 -12.12 -13.40 -11.69
N GLN A 54 -12.50 -12.33 -11.00
CA GLN A 54 -13.83 -11.74 -11.17
C GLN A 54 -14.01 -11.14 -12.57
N GLY A 55 -13.01 -10.46 -13.11
CA GLY A 55 -13.03 -9.94 -14.48
C GLY A 55 -13.23 -11.04 -15.51
N TRP A 56 -12.55 -12.19 -15.36
CA TRP A 56 -12.76 -13.35 -16.24
C TRP A 56 -14.16 -13.96 -16.10
N SER A 57 -14.71 -13.98 -14.88
CA SER A 57 -16.08 -14.46 -14.64
C SER A 57 -17.11 -13.61 -15.38
N LEU A 58 -16.93 -12.28 -15.36
CA LEU A 58 -17.80 -11.33 -16.07
C LEU A 58 -17.77 -11.50 -17.59
N LEU A 59 -16.65 -11.96 -18.15
CA LEU A 59 -16.51 -12.16 -19.60
C LEU A 59 -17.12 -13.48 -20.10
N ARG A 60 -17.36 -14.45 -19.22
CA ARG A 60 -17.69 -15.83 -19.61
C ARG A 60 -19.14 -16.24 -19.36
N SER A 61 -19.90 -15.46 -18.59
CA SER A 61 -21.20 -15.86 -18.06
C SER A 61 -22.26 -14.79 -18.25
N GLU A 62 -23.53 -15.17 -18.10
CA GLU A 62 -24.59 -14.18 -17.91
C GLU A 62 -24.33 -13.44 -16.60
N VAL A 63 -24.02 -12.15 -16.73
CA VAL A 63 -23.65 -11.29 -15.62
C VAL A 63 -24.89 -10.70 -14.99
N THR A 64 -25.03 -10.82 -13.68
CA THR A 64 -26.06 -10.09 -12.94
C THR A 64 -25.60 -8.66 -12.64
N LEU A 65 -26.55 -7.75 -12.43
CA LEU A 65 -26.24 -6.39 -11.99
C LEU A 65 -25.39 -6.38 -10.70
N THR A 66 -25.63 -7.32 -9.80
CA THR A 66 -24.89 -7.50 -8.54
C THR A 66 -23.43 -7.93 -8.75
N ASP A 67 -23.16 -8.78 -9.74
CA ASP A 67 -21.79 -9.18 -10.08
C ASP A 67 -21.00 -7.99 -10.62
N LEU A 68 -21.63 -7.22 -11.51
CA LEU A 68 -21.03 -6.00 -12.06
C LEU A 68 -20.78 -4.96 -10.96
N ALA A 69 -21.75 -4.71 -10.08
CA ALA A 69 -21.60 -3.78 -8.96
C ALA A 69 -20.48 -4.19 -8.00
N SER A 70 -20.36 -5.49 -7.71
CA SER A 70 -19.31 -6.05 -6.86
C SER A 70 -17.92 -5.83 -7.47
N PHE A 71 -17.79 -6.08 -8.78
CA PHE A 71 -16.54 -5.85 -9.50
C PHE A 71 -16.15 -4.36 -9.56
N ILE A 72 -17.13 -3.47 -9.77
CA ILE A 72 -16.89 -2.02 -9.71
C ILE A 72 -16.39 -1.62 -8.31
N GLY A 73 -17.03 -2.12 -7.25
CA GLY A 73 -16.57 -1.88 -5.88
C GLY A 73 -15.14 -2.37 -5.64
N LEU A 74 -14.79 -3.54 -6.17
CA LEU A 74 -13.44 -4.09 -6.11
C LEU A 74 -12.43 -3.19 -6.85
N ALA A 75 -12.77 -2.71 -8.04
CA ALA A 75 -11.93 -1.83 -8.84
C ALA A 75 -11.71 -0.47 -8.17
N VAL A 76 -12.78 0.18 -7.69
CA VAL A 76 -12.71 1.47 -6.99
C VAL A 76 -11.89 1.37 -5.70
N ALA A 77 -12.08 0.31 -4.92
CA ALA A 77 -11.29 0.10 -3.71
C ALA A 77 -9.80 -0.20 -4.00
N SER A 78 -9.43 -0.44 -5.25
CA SER A 78 -8.07 -0.70 -5.70
C SER A 78 -7.40 0.53 -6.34
N ASP A 79 -8.16 1.60 -6.56
CA ASP A 79 -7.71 2.86 -7.16
C ASP A 79 -6.64 3.61 -6.32
N PRO A 80 -6.70 3.66 -4.98
CA PRO A 80 -5.68 4.38 -4.19
C PRO A 80 -4.25 3.84 -4.37
N ALA A 81 -4.11 2.56 -4.74
CA ALA A 81 -2.81 1.96 -5.02
C ALA A 81 -2.18 2.49 -6.32
N VAL A 82 -3.00 3.00 -7.25
CA VAL A 82 -2.58 3.59 -8.52
C VAL A 82 -2.03 5.00 -8.29
N ASP A 83 -2.68 5.80 -7.46
CA ASP A 83 -2.23 7.15 -7.11
C ASP A 83 -0.92 7.17 -6.30
N LEU A 84 -0.70 6.15 -5.48
CA LEU A 84 0.53 5.96 -4.71
C LEU A 84 1.69 5.38 -5.53
N ALA A 85 1.44 4.96 -6.78
CA ALA A 85 2.36 4.09 -7.54
C ALA A 85 3.75 4.69 -7.77
N PRO A 86 3.92 6.01 -7.98
CA PRO A 86 5.16 6.69 -7.69
C PRO A 86 5.02 7.35 -6.32
N ILE A 87 5.88 6.97 -5.36
CA ILE A 87 6.00 7.71 -4.08
C ILE A 87 6.62 9.09 -4.38
N ARG A 88 5.83 9.99 -4.96
CA ARG A 88 6.25 11.30 -5.53
C ARG A 88 6.84 12.22 -4.47
N TYR A 89 6.38 12.09 -3.22
CA TYR A 89 6.82 12.94 -2.12
C TYR A 89 8.32 12.78 -1.83
N LYS A 90 8.84 11.54 -1.87
CA LYS A 90 10.27 11.31 -1.67
C LYS A 90 11.12 11.75 -2.85
N TYR A 91 10.62 11.66 -4.08
CA TYR A 91 11.34 12.23 -5.23
C TYR A 91 11.52 13.74 -5.09
N LEU A 92 10.45 14.45 -4.71
CA LEU A 92 10.52 15.89 -4.43
C LEU A 92 11.46 16.19 -3.26
N GLU A 93 11.46 15.37 -2.22
CA GLU A 93 12.38 15.51 -1.08
C GLU A 93 13.85 15.25 -1.48
N ILE A 94 14.11 14.24 -2.30
CA ILE A 94 15.44 13.94 -2.86
C ILE A 94 15.93 15.12 -3.70
N GLU A 95 15.09 15.66 -4.58
CA GLU A 95 15.48 16.78 -5.43
C GLU A 95 15.65 18.07 -4.62
N LYS A 96 14.76 18.33 -3.65
CA LYS A 96 14.92 19.44 -2.70
C LYS A 96 16.25 19.34 -1.94
N ASN A 97 16.57 18.18 -1.39
CA ASN A 97 17.82 17.95 -0.65
C ASN A 97 19.05 18.09 -1.58
N ARG A 98 18.94 17.64 -2.83
CA ARG A 98 19.98 17.80 -3.85
C ARG A 98 20.26 19.27 -4.17
N GLU A 99 19.22 20.07 -4.35
CA GLU A 99 19.35 21.51 -4.66
C GLU A 99 19.78 22.32 -3.43
N LEU A 100 19.33 21.98 -2.23
CA LEU A 100 19.84 22.54 -0.97
C LEU A 100 21.35 22.29 -0.84
N HIS A 101 21.79 21.04 -1.07
CA HIS A 101 23.20 20.69 -0.97
C HIS A 101 24.07 21.44 -2.02
N ARG A 102 23.55 21.62 -3.25
CA ARG A 102 24.21 22.42 -4.29
C ARG A 102 24.30 23.91 -3.95
N SER A 103 23.26 24.45 -3.33
CA SER A 103 23.18 25.88 -2.97
C SER A 103 23.84 26.22 -1.64
N HIS A 104 24.46 25.25 -0.96
CA HIS A 104 25.03 25.40 0.39
C HIS A 104 23.99 25.84 1.44
N GLY A 105 22.70 25.65 1.14
CA GLY A 105 21.65 25.73 2.12
C GLY A 105 21.59 24.39 2.85
N ASN A 106 21.71 24.40 4.17
CA ASN A 106 21.40 23.20 4.97
C ASN A 106 19.93 22.81 4.78
#